data_AF-A0A2M8FP20-F1
#
_entry.id   AF-A0A2M8FP20-F1
#
_cell.length_a   1.000
_cell.length_b   1.000
_cell.length_c   1.000
_cell.angle_alpha   90.00
_cell.angle_beta   90.00
_cell.angle_gamma   90.00
#
_symmetry.space_group_name_H-M   'P 1'
#
loop_
_entity.id
_entity.type
_entity.pdbx_description
1 polymer ?
#
loop_
_entity_poly.entity_id
_entity_poly.type
_entity_poly.pdbx_seq_one_letter_code
_entity_poly.pdbx_strand_id
1 'polypeptide(L)'
;MKNDHQNQIHDSHDMENVKHSEMDHSKHNDQSSHEKMNHKKDEHGGHSHSEHEGHTIEGFKKRFWISIVITIPILILSPMIQLFLGLKEAFRFDGDIYVLFALSSFVFFYGGYPFLKGLFDELKNKQPGMMTLIALAISVAYFYSSAVVFGVKGEVFFWELATLIDIMLLGHWIEMKSVMGASKALEELAKLMPDEAHKIDDAGNVVEVHVSELKHKDKLLIKPGEKIPTDGKIFEGKTSINEAMITGESKPVSKGEGDDVIGGSINAEGSIKIEVEKTGDETFLSQIVKLVKEAQESKSKTQNLANRAAFWLTIIAITAGALTMFVWLVFTGQSFNFALSRTVTVMVIACPHALGLAVPLVIAVSTALSAKNGLLIRNRNAFEQARNIQAIIFDKTGTLTKGEFGVTETISFNNEYDEKEILK
;
A
#
# COMPACT_ATOMS: atom_id res chain seq x y z
N MET A 1 -0.86 12.16 -60.59
CA MET A 1 0.40 12.14 -61.37
C MET A 1 1.01 10.75 -61.17
N LYS A 2 0.94 9.93 -62.23
CA LYS A 2 1.72 8.70 -62.56
C LYS A 2 2.29 7.84 -61.42
N ASN A 3 1.76 6.61 -61.23
CA ASN A 3 2.28 5.32 -61.76
C ASN A 3 3.44 4.78 -60.88
N ASP A 4 3.63 3.50 -60.59
CA ASP A 4 2.95 2.24 -60.88
C ASP A 4 3.77 1.12 -60.21
N HIS A 5 3.12 -0.02 -59.91
CA HIS A 5 3.66 -1.40 -59.98
C HIS A 5 4.85 -1.79 -59.07
N GLN A 6 5.12 -3.05 -58.71
CA GLN A 6 4.46 -4.38 -58.69
C GLN A 6 5.40 -5.21 -57.76
N ASN A 7 4.87 -6.01 -56.83
CA ASN A 7 4.71 -7.47 -56.96
C ASN A 7 6.03 -8.27 -56.92
N GLN A 8 6.24 -9.14 -55.92
CA GLN A 8 6.21 -10.62 -56.08
C GLN A 8 6.86 -11.38 -54.91
N ILE A 9 6.20 -12.51 -54.64
CA ILE A 9 6.52 -13.67 -53.78
C ILE A 9 7.45 -14.63 -54.53
N HIS A 10 8.16 -15.50 -53.79
CA HIS A 10 8.75 -16.84 -54.10
C HIS A 10 10.12 -16.95 -53.39
N ASP A 11 10.63 -18.07 -52.88
CA ASP A 11 10.13 -19.42 -52.58
C ASP A 11 11.19 -20.11 -51.68
N SER A 12 10.80 -21.24 -51.12
CA SER A 12 11.56 -22.23 -50.33
C SER A 12 12.97 -22.62 -50.81
N HIS A 13 13.82 -23.07 -49.87
CA HIS A 13 14.68 -24.26 -50.06
C HIS A 13 15.07 -24.93 -48.72
N ASP A 14 14.80 -26.24 -48.66
CA ASP A 14 15.22 -27.24 -47.68
C ASP A 14 16.71 -27.59 -47.71
N MET A 15 17.16 -28.26 -46.63
CA MET A 15 18.19 -29.32 -46.47
C MET A 15 18.92 -29.08 -45.13
N GLU A 16 19.15 -30.02 -44.21
CA GLU A 16 19.51 -31.43 -44.39
C GLU A 16 19.37 -32.22 -43.06
N ASN A 17 19.07 -33.52 -43.18
CA ASN A 17 19.03 -34.53 -42.12
C ASN A 17 20.41 -34.89 -41.57
N VAL A 18 20.52 -35.27 -40.27
CA VAL A 18 21.22 -36.50 -39.83
C VAL A 18 20.62 -37.01 -38.49
N LYS A 19 20.29 -38.32 -38.46
CA LYS A 19 19.77 -39.14 -37.35
C LYS A 19 20.88 -39.97 -36.67
N HIS A 20 20.49 -40.61 -35.55
CA HIS A 20 21.04 -41.76 -34.80
C HIS A 20 21.71 -41.38 -33.47
N SER A 21 21.50 -42.06 -32.34
CA SER A 21 20.90 -43.39 -32.05
C SER A 21 20.66 -43.56 -30.55
N GLU A 22 19.66 -44.37 -30.20
CA GLU A 22 19.34 -44.89 -28.87
C GLU A 22 20.44 -45.76 -28.26
N MET A 23 20.50 -45.84 -26.93
CA MET A 23 20.80 -47.07 -26.20
C MET A 23 20.20 -47.04 -24.78
N ASP A 24 19.45 -48.10 -24.50
CA ASP A 24 18.75 -48.45 -23.26
C ASP A 24 19.66 -49.30 -22.34
N HIS A 25 19.36 -49.39 -21.04
CA HIS A 25 19.57 -50.55 -20.15
C HIS A 25 19.28 -50.25 -18.65
N SER A 26 18.04 -50.52 -18.25
CA SER A 26 17.57 -51.37 -17.13
C SER A 26 18.38 -51.63 -15.82
N LYS A 27 17.64 -51.44 -14.70
CA LYS A 27 17.48 -52.25 -13.44
C LYS A 27 18.46 -52.12 -12.25
N HIS A 28 17.92 -51.73 -11.08
CA HIS A 28 17.86 -52.58 -9.86
C HIS A 28 16.89 -52.03 -8.78
N ASN A 29 16.52 -52.92 -7.86
CA ASN A 29 15.31 -53.00 -7.02
C ASN A 29 15.44 -52.41 -5.59
N ASP A 30 14.28 -52.13 -5.00
CA ASP A 30 13.83 -52.29 -3.59
C ASP A 30 14.21 -51.32 -2.44
N GLN A 31 13.11 -50.81 -1.84
CA GLN A 31 12.81 -50.59 -0.42
C GLN A 31 13.61 -49.56 0.42
N SER A 32 12.96 -48.43 0.76
CA SER A 32 12.26 -48.28 2.07
C SER A 32 11.91 -46.82 2.36
N SER A 33 10.68 -46.67 2.84
CA SER A 33 10.04 -45.52 3.47
C SER A 33 10.93 -44.61 4.32
N HIS A 34 10.94 -43.30 4.00
CA HIS A 34 10.87 -42.18 4.96
C HIS A 34 10.84 -40.85 4.18
N GLU A 35 9.66 -40.46 3.64
CA GLU A 35 9.46 -39.08 3.18
C GLU A 35 9.02 -38.20 4.37
N LYS A 36 9.99 -37.48 4.93
CA LYS A 36 9.72 -36.20 5.58
C LYS A 36 9.31 -35.23 4.49
N MET A 37 8.04 -34.80 4.49
CA MET A 37 7.57 -33.76 3.57
C MET A 37 8.36 -32.47 3.79
N ASN A 38 9.16 -32.13 2.79
CA ASN A 38 9.74 -30.81 2.62
C ASN A 38 8.60 -29.80 2.43
N HIS A 39 8.51 -28.83 3.34
CA HIS A 39 7.80 -27.58 3.07
C HIS A 39 8.50 -26.86 1.90
N LYS A 40 8.01 -27.08 0.68
CA LYS A 40 8.21 -26.12 -0.41
C LYS A 40 7.34 -24.91 -0.07
N LYS A 41 7.98 -23.83 0.38
CA LYS A 41 7.42 -22.49 0.30
C LYS A 41 7.36 -22.14 -1.18
N ASP A 42 6.18 -22.18 -1.77
CA ASP A 42 5.95 -21.68 -3.11
C ASP A 42 6.11 -20.16 -3.11
N GLU A 43 7.08 -19.71 -3.91
CA GLU A 43 7.36 -18.32 -4.23
C GLU A 43 6.26 -17.78 -5.13
N HIS A 44 5.36 -16.97 -4.57
CA HIS A 44 4.49 -16.10 -5.36
C HIS A 44 5.14 -14.72 -5.49
N GLY A 45 5.78 -14.52 -6.65
CA GLY A 45 6.30 -13.23 -7.11
C GLY A 45 5.17 -12.27 -7.46
N GLY A 46 4.89 -11.33 -6.55
CA GLY A 46 4.00 -10.18 -6.75
C GLY A 46 4.79 -8.88 -6.66
N HIS A 47 5.32 -8.41 -7.79
CA HIS A 47 6.03 -7.14 -7.89
C HIS A 47 5.05 -5.96 -8.03
N SER A 48 4.71 -5.26 -6.94
CA SER A 48 4.35 -3.82 -6.96
C SER A 48 4.18 -3.15 -5.60
N HIS A 49 4.98 -3.48 -4.58
CA HIS A 49 5.30 -2.50 -3.55
C HIS A 49 6.78 -2.65 -3.20
N SER A 50 7.55 -1.57 -3.35
CA SER A 50 8.88 -1.49 -2.74
C SER A 50 8.70 -1.32 -1.23
N GLU A 51 8.22 -2.38 -0.57
CA GLU A 51 8.18 -2.53 0.88
C GLU A 51 9.55 -2.98 1.35
N HIS A 52 10.37 -1.98 1.62
CA HIS A 52 11.54 -2.16 2.45
C HIS A 52 11.09 -2.14 3.92
N GLU A 53 11.57 -3.08 4.74
CA GLU A 53 11.44 -3.19 6.23
C GLU A 53 11.77 -1.90 7.01
N GLY A 54 12.09 -0.80 6.33
CA GLY A 54 12.29 0.53 6.87
C GLY A 54 11.03 1.39 7.02
N HIS A 55 9.92 1.08 6.34
CA HIS A 55 8.75 1.97 6.21
C HIS A 55 7.44 1.45 6.81
N THR A 56 7.50 0.59 7.82
CA THR A 56 6.31 0.18 8.58
C THR A 56 6.12 1.11 9.79
N ILE A 57 4.87 1.38 10.19
CA ILE A 57 4.56 2.18 11.40
C ILE A 57 5.30 1.64 12.63
N GLU A 58 5.29 0.32 12.78
CA GLU A 58 5.97 -0.34 13.90
C GLU A 58 7.49 -0.17 13.82
N GLY A 59 8.05 -0.15 12.61
CA GLY A 59 9.47 0.13 12.38
C GLY A 59 9.87 1.52 12.85
N PHE A 60 9.16 2.58 12.44
CA PHE A 60 9.43 3.95 12.89
C PHE A 60 9.16 4.15 14.39
N LYS A 61 8.09 3.57 14.92
CA LYS A 61 7.78 3.61 16.36
C LYS A 61 8.89 2.94 17.19
N LYS A 62 9.32 1.74 16.81
CA LYS A 62 10.37 1.00 17.52
C LYS A 62 11.70 1.75 17.45
N ARG A 63 12.06 2.26 16.27
CA ARG A 63 13.27 3.08 16.11
C ARG A 63 13.22 4.34 16.95
N PHE A 64 12.11 5.06 16.96
CA PHE A 64 11.96 6.26 17.81
C PHE A 64 12.20 5.95 19.29
N TRP A 65 11.53 4.92 19.84
CA TRP A 65 11.68 4.57 21.26
C TRP A 65 13.07 4.06 21.62
N ILE A 66 13.74 3.35 20.73
CA ILE A 66 15.11 2.90 20.97
C ILE A 66 16.10 4.06 20.85
N SER A 67 15.95 4.90 19.82
CA SER A 67 16.81 6.07 19.63
C SER A 67 16.67 7.06 20.77
N ILE A 68 15.45 7.38 21.24
CA ILE A 68 15.27 8.36 22.33
C ILE A 68 15.90 7.89 23.65
N VAL A 69 15.86 6.59 23.94
CA VAL A 69 16.52 6.01 25.12
C VAL A 69 18.03 6.21 25.08
N ILE A 70 18.62 6.19 23.88
CA ILE A 70 20.06 6.38 23.67
C ILE A 70 20.43 7.86 23.53
N THR A 71 19.52 8.68 23.00
CA THR A 71 19.68 10.14 22.94
C THR A 71 19.73 10.76 24.32
N ILE A 72 19.00 10.23 25.32
CA ILE A 72 19.05 10.76 26.71
C ILE A 72 20.49 10.77 27.26
N PRO A 73 21.26 9.67 27.25
CA PRO A 73 22.69 9.69 27.57
C PRO A 73 23.52 10.68 26.75
N ILE A 74 23.27 10.79 25.43
CA ILE A 74 23.98 11.74 24.55
C ILE A 74 23.74 13.19 25.01
N LEU A 75 22.50 13.53 25.38
CA LEU A 75 22.14 14.86 25.87
C LEU A 75 22.79 15.17 27.22
N ILE A 76 22.80 14.19 28.14
CA ILE A 76 23.43 14.34 29.46
C ILE A 76 24.94 14.57 29.33
N LEU A 77 25.61 13.87 28.40
CA LEU A 77 27.04 14.00 28.16
C LEU A 77 27.42 15.23 27.31
N SER A 78 26.46 15.90 26.67
CA SER A 78 26.73 17.04 25.78
C SER A 78 27.16 18.29 26.57
N PRO A 79 28.34 18.88 26.27
CA PRO A 79 28.86 20.04 26.99
C PRO A 79 27.92 21.26 26.99
N MET A 80 27.21 21.49 25.88
CA MET A 80 26.32 22.63 25.71
C MET A 80 25.08 22.52 26.62
N ILE A 81 24.58 21.30 26.82
CA ILE A 81 23.43 21.01 27.68
C ILE A 81 23.81 21.05 29.16
N GLN A 82 24.99 20.53 29.51
CA GLN A 82 25.54 20.65 30.87
C GLN A 82 25.70 22.12 31.27
N LEU A 83 26.23 22.96 30.37
CA LEU A 83 26.35 24.40 30.57
C LEU A 83 24.98 25.06 30.77
N PHE A 84 23.98 24.71 29.95
CA PHE A 84 22.61 25.23 30.05
C PHE A 84 21.93 24.83 31.38
N LEU A 85 22.15 23.60 31.85
CA LEU A 85 21.61 23.09 33.12
C LEU A 85 22.40 23.57 34.36
N GLY A 86 23.43 24.40 34.19
CA GLY A 86 24.29 24.88 35.29
C GLY A 86 25.17 23.80 35.91
N LEU A 87 25.23 22.62 35.30
CA LEU A 87 26.11 21.51 35.66
C LEU A 87 27.47 21.85 35.05
N LYS A 88 28.37 22.49 35.82
CA LYS A 88 29.72 22.89 35.39
C LYS A 88 30.61 21.67 35.06
N GLU A 89 30.32 20.99 33.96
CA GLU A 89 31.08 19.85 33.45
C GLU A 89 31.20 18.66 34.42
N ALA A 90 30.21 18.50 35.32
CA ALA A 90 30.26 17.52 36.42
C ALA A 90 30.37 16.05 35.95
N PHE A 91 30.08 15.76 34.68
CA PHE A 91 30.14 14.42 34.09
C PHE A 91 31.24 14.28 33.02
N ARG A 92 32.24 15.16 33.00
CA ARG A 92 33.43 14.96 32.16
C ARG A 92 34.34 13.91 32.78
N PHE A 93 34.60 12.85 32.03
CA PHE A 93 35.60 11.82 32.34
C PHE A 93 36.48 11.60 31.12
N ASP A 94 37.70 11.10 31.34
CA ASP A 94 38.63 10.80 30.25
C ASP A 94 38.01 9.78 29.29
N GLY A 95 37.66 10.23 28.09
CA GLY A 95 37.05 9.40 27.03
C GLY A 95 35.54 9.58 26.85
N ASP A 96 34.92 10.56 27.49
CA ASP A 96 33.52 10.98 27.25
C ASP A 96 33.20 11.20 25.77
N ILE A 97 34.14 11.77 25.01
CA ILE A 97 34.04 12.02 23.57
C ILE A 97 33.94 10.73 22.73
N TYR A 98 34.61 9.64 23.16
CA TYR A 98 34.52 8.34 22.50
C TYR A 98 33.22 7.62 22.83
N VAL A 99 32.70 7.81 24.05
CA VAL A 99 31.39 7.30 24.45
C VAL A 99 30.28 8.02 23.68
N LEU A 100 30.36 9.35 23.57
CA LEU A 100 29.47 10.16 22.74
C LEU A 100 29.49 9.70 21.29
N PHE A 101 30.68 9.49 20.72
CA PHE A 101 30.82 8.94 19.37
C PHE A 101 30.12 7.59 19.23
N ALA A 102 30.37 6.64 20.13
CA ALA A 102 29.77 5.30 20.07
C ALA A 102 28.23 5.33 20.15
N LEU A 103 27.67 6.10 21.08
CA LEU A 103 26.22 6.26 21.23
C LEU A 103 25.61 6.94 20.01
N SER A 104 26.23 8.00 19.50
CA SER A 104 25.75 8.71 18.31
C SER A 104 25.91 7.90 17.03
N SER A 105 26.95 7.08 16.90
CA SER A 105 27.07 6.11 15.81
C SER A 105 25.92 5.12 15.83
N PHE A 106 25.52 4.62 17.01
CA PHE A 106 24.35 3.76 17.11
C PHE A 106 23.09 4.46 16.61
N VAL A 107 22.81 5.69 17.07
CA VAL A 107 21.63 6.45 16.64
C VAL A 107 21.68 6.76 15.14
N PHE A 108 22.85 7.11 14.60
CA PHE A 108 23.06 7.37 13.18
C PHE A 108 22.78 6.14 12.31
N PHE A 109 23.36 4.99 12.65
CA PHE A 109 23.20 3.77 11.85
C PHE A 109 21.86 3.07 12.07
N TYR A 110 21.30 3.09 13.27
CA TYR A 110 20.03 2.42 13.57
C TYR A 110 18.82 3.33 13.32
N GLY A 111 18.82 4.51 13.94
CA GLY A 111 17.75 5.50 13.83
C GLY A 111 17.79 6.24 12.49
N GLY A 112 18.98 6.54 11.98
CA GLY A 112 19.17 7.25 10.71
C GLY A 112 19.01 6.38 9.46
N TYR A 113 19.03 5.04 9.60
CA TYR A 113 18.93 4.09 8.46
C TYR A 113 17.80 4.40 7.46
N PRO A 114 16.53 4.58 7.86
CA PRO A 114 15.45 4.87 6.91
C PRO A 114 15.69 6.15 6.10
N PHE A 115 16.31 7.18 6.67
CA PHE A 115 16.62 8.43 5.96
C PHE A 115 17.78 8.23 4.98
N LEU A 116 18.85 7.54 5.39
CA LEU A 116 19.98 7.22 4.53
C LEU A 116 19.54 6.36 3.34
N LYS A 117 18.73 5.33 3.59
CA LYS A 117 18.15 4.51 2.53
C LYS A 117 17.25 5.33 1.61
N GLY A 118 16.39 6.18 2.18
CA GLY A 118 15.54 7.09 1.43
C GLY A 118 16.31 8.04 0.51
N LEU A 119 17.47 8.55 0.93
CA LEU A 119 18.38 9.32 0.08
C LEU A 119 18.83 8.53 -1.15
N PHE A 120 19.26 7.27 -0.98
CA PHE A 120 19.67 6.43 -2.11
C PHE A 120 18.50 6.18 -3.08
N ASP A 121 17.32 5.92 -2.55
CA ASP A 121 16.12 5.68 -3.35
C ASP A 121 15.66 6.93 -4.11
N GLU A 122 15.61 8.10 -3.44
CA GLU A 122 15.27 9.39 -4.05
C GLU A 122 16.27 9.79 -5.14
N LEU A 123 17.57 9.60 -4.89
CA LEU A 123 18.62 9.94 -5.84
C LEU A 123 18.61 9.01 -7.06
N LYS A 124 18.39 7.71 -6.85
CA LYS A 124 18.20 6.71 -7.92
C LYS A 124 17.00 7.04 -8.80
N ASN A 125 15.90 7.48 -8.18
CA ASN A 125 14.68 7.85 -8.88
C ASN A 125 14.71 9.29 -9.46
N LYS A 126 15.82 10.02 -9.30
CA LYS A 126 15.98 11.44 -9.72
C LYS A 126 14.90 12.36 -9.16
N GLN A 127 14.41 12.06 -7.96
CA GLN A 127 13.40 12.83 -7.24
C GLN A 127 13.89 13.13 -5.82
N PRO A 128 14.95 13.95 -5.66
CA PRO A 128 15.38 14.41 -4.35
C PRO A 128 14.23 15.13 -3.66
N GLY A 129 14.03 14.79 -2.40
CA GLY A 129 12.95 15.28 -1.57
C GLY A 129 13.36 15.38 -0.11
N MET A 130 12.40 15.06 0.76
CA MET A 130 12.55 15.20 2.20
C MET A 130 13.68 14.31 2.73
N MET A 131 13.77 13.04 2.29
CA MET A 131 14.77 12.10 2.80
C MET A 131 16.18 12.54 2.46
N THR A 132 16.38 13.11 1.26
CA THR A 132 17.67 13.65 0.81
C THR A 132 18.19 14.73 1.74
N LEU A 133 17.35 15.71 2.13
CA LEU A 133 17.77 16.81 3.00
C LEU A 133 18.19 16.32 4.39
N ILE A 134 17.37 15.44 4.98
CA ILE A 134 17.63 14.91 6.31
C ILE A 134 18.90 14.07 6.29
N ALA A 135 18.99 13.13 5.35
CA ALA A 135 20.14 12.25 5.19
C ALA A 135 21.44 13.03 5.00
N LEU A 136 21.41 14.11 4.19
CA LEU A 136 22.55 15.01 4.02
C LEU A 136 22.93 15.68 5.34
N ALA A 137 21.96 16.28 6.05
CA ALA A 137 22.19 16.96 7.31
C ALA A 137 22.78 16.04 8.39
N ILE A 138 22.18 14.84 8.59
CA ILE A 138 22.68 13.87 9.57
C ILE A 138 24.04 13.31 9.16
N SER A 139 24.29 13.09 7.86
CA SER A 139 25.58 12.58 7.38
C SER A 139 26.68 13.60 7.59
N VAL A 140 26.43 14.86 7.22
CA VAL A 140 27.38 15.96 7.40
C VAL A 140 27.70 16.14 8.89
N ALA A 141 26.70 16.14 9.76
CA ALA A 141 26.90 16.23 11.21
C ALA A 141 27.69 15.02 11.76
N TYR A 142 27.39 13.80 11.30
CA TYR A 142 28.06 12.58 11.73
C TYR A 142 29.54 12.56 11.33
N PHE A 143 29.83 12.70 10.03
CA PHE A 143 31.18 12.62 9.50
C PHE A 143 32.07 13.74 10.04
N TYR A 144 31.52 14.95 10.19
CA TYR A 144 32.24 16.07 10.79
C TYR A 144 32.59 15.80 12.26
N SER A 145 31.59 15.40 13.07
CA SER A 145 31.81 15.12 14.49
C SER A 145 32.77 13.95 14.70
N SER A 146 32.70 12.93 13.83
CA SER A 146 33.66 11.82 13.80
C SER A 146 35.07 12.32 13.53
N ALA A 147 35.26 13.19 12.53
CA ALA A 147 36.58 13.75 12.23
C ALA A 147 37.16 14.55 13.41
N VAL A 148 36.32 15.26 14.17
CA VAL A 148 36.74 15.99 15.39
C VAL A 148 37.23 15.02 16.47
N VAL A 149 36.53 13.90 16.68
CA VAL A 149 36.95 12.84 17.64
C VAL A 149 38.33 12.27 17.29
N PHE A 150 38.65 12.16 16.00
CA PHE A 150 39.91 11.57 15.52
C PHE A 150 41.03 12.60 15.24
N GLY A 151 40.89 13.85 15.69
CA GLY A 151 42.01 14.80 15.74
C GLY A 151 41.83 16.09 14.92
N VAL A 152 40.68 16.30 14.26
CA VAL A 152 40.36 17.60 13.68
C VAL A 152 39.97 18.57 14.80
N LYS A 153 40.57 19.77 14.82
CA LYS A 153 40.16 20.82 15.76
C LYS A 153 38.75 21.31 15.41
N GLY A 154 37.80 21.14 16.31
CA GLY A 154 36.41 21.52 16.11
C GLY A 154 35.54 21.20 17.32
N GLU A 155 34.23 21.43 17.17
CA GLU A 155 33.22 21.06 18.16
C GLU A 155 32.37 19.91 17.63
N VAL A 156 31.93 19.00 18.50
CA VAL A 156 31.10 17.86 18.10
C VAL A 156 29.63 18.24 18.03
N PHE A 157 28.93 17.75 17.01
CA PHE A 157 27.50 17.99 16.75
C PHE A 157 26.64 16.74 17.01
N PHE A 158 27.06 15.91 17.97
CA PHE A 158 26.45 14.60 18.25
C PHE A 158 25.03 14.71 18.82
N TRP A 159 24.75 15.75 19.60
CA TRP A 159 23.43 15.94 20.18
C TRP A 159 22.44 16.56 19.18
N GLU A 160 22.88 17.46 18.30
CA GLU A 160 22.08 17.98 17.18
C GLU A 160 21.71 16.83 16.23
N LEU A 161 22.67 15.95 15.92
CA LEU A 161 22.42 14.76 15.12
C LEU A 161 21.37 13.84 15.77
N ALA A 162 21.52 13.53 17.06
CA ALA A 162 20.63 12.59 17.74
C ALA A 162 19.21 13.15 17.87
N THR A 163 19.09 14.42 18.27
CA THR A 163 17.79 15.10 18.39
C THR A 163 17.11 15.31 17.04
N LEU A 164 17.89 15.59 15.98
CA LEU A 164 17.37 15.65 14.62
C LEU A 164 16.83 14.28 14.21
N ILE A 165 17.55 13.18 14.42
CA ILE A 165 17.04 11.84 14.09
C ILE A 165 15.76 11.51 14.89
N ASP A 166 15.70 11.84 16.18
CA ASP A 166 14.53 11.54 17.01
C ASP A 166 13.28 12.31 16.58
N ILE A 167 13.39 13.63 16.38
CA ILE A 167 12.24 14.45 15.96
C ILE A 167 11.77 14.02 14.57
N MET A 168 12.70 13.60 13.72
CA MET A 168 12.43 13.11 12.38
C MET A 168 11.69 11.77 12.39
N LEU A 169 12.12 10.83 13.23
CA LEU A 169 11.45 9.53 13.43
C LEU A 169 10.06 9.73 14.03
N LEU A 170 9.91 10.64 15.00
CA LEU A 170 8.62 10.99 15.58
C LEU A 170 7.66 11.57 14.54
N GLY A 171 8.14 12.51 13.73
CA GLY A 171 7.36 13.13 12.65
C GLY A 171 6.81 12.08 11.68
N HIS A 172 7.69 11.20 11.18
CA HIS A 172 7.33 10.10 10.28
C HIS A 172 6.40 9.06 10.92
N TRP A 173 6.55 8.82 12.22
CA TRP A 173 5.64 7.93 12.94
C TRP A 173 4.22 8.52 13.03
N ILE A 174 4.10 9.79 13.40
CA ILE A 174 2.81 10.50 13.49
C ILE A 174 2.16 10.61 12.10
N GLU A 175 2.97 10.94 11.10
CA GLU A 175 2.64 10.91 9.67
C GLU A 175 1.92 9.61 9.27
N MET A 176 2.61 8.48 9.42
CA MET A 176 2.09 7.21 8.94
C MET A 176 0.89 6.73 9.75
N LYS A 177 0.90 6.97 11.08
CA LYS A 177 -0.26 6.67 11.95
C LYS A 177 -1.53 7.40 11.49
N SER A 178 -1.39 8.64 11.04
CA SER A 178 -2.51 9.46 10.58
C SER A 178 -3.07 8.96 9.24
N VAL A 179 -2.20 8.49 8.34
CA VAL A 179 -2.60 7.96 7.02
C VAL A 179 -3.27 6.58 7.13
N MET A 180 -2.69 5.65 7.89
CA MET A 180 -3.21 4.28 7.97
C MET A 180 -4.56 4.16 8.68
N GLY A 181 -4.87 5.07 9.62
CA GLY A 181 -6.17 5.08 10.31
C GLY A 181 -7.37 5.24 9.37
N ALA A 182 -7.15 5.73 8.14
CA ALA A 182 -8.18 5.93 7.14
C ALA A 182 -8.30 4.79 6.11
N SER A 183 -7.37 3.83 6.06
CA SER A 183 -7.33 2.76 5.04
C SER A 183 -8.07 1.47 5.43
N LYS A 184 -8.76 1.44 6.58
CA LYS A 184 -9.37 0.22 7.15
C LYS A 184 -10.57 -0.35 6.35
N ALA A 185 -11.02 0.34 5.31
CA ALA A 185 -12.19 -0.06 4.53
C ALA A 185 -11.95 -1.34 3.69
N LEU A 186 -10.72 -1.59 3.23
CA LEU A 186 -10.39 -2.80 2.47
C LEU A 186 -10.30 -4.05 3.35
N GLU A 187 -9.82 -3.89 4.57
CA GLU A 187 -9.66 -4.97 5.55
C GLU A 187 -11.03 -5.53 5.99
N GLU A 188 -12.06 -4.68 6.03
CA GLU A 188 -13.44 -5.10 6.29
C GLU A 188 -14.05 -5.91 5.14
N LEU A 189 -13.63 -5.68 3.89
CA LEU A 189 -14.06 -6.50 2.75
C LEU A 189 -13.45 -7.91 2.80
N ALA A 190 -12.18 -8.04 3.23
CA ALA A 190 -11.51 -9.33 3.38
C ALA A 190 -12.16 -10.22 4.44
N LYS A 191 -12.66 -9.63 5.54
CA LYS A 191 -13.43 -10.34 6.59
C LYS A 191 -14.78 -10.89 6.11
N LEU A 192 -15.22 -10.53 4.90
CA LEU A 192 -16.45 -11.04 4.34
C LEU A 192 -16.29 -12.47 3.81
N MET A 193 -15.08 -12.90 3.44
CA MET A 193 -14.82 -14.25 2.97
C MET A 193 -14.82 -15.23 4.15
N PRO A 194 -15.55 -16.35 4.07
CA PRO A 194 -15.36 -17.45 5.02
C PRO A 194 -13.99 -18.11 4.76
N ASP A 195 -13.34 -18.57 5.82
CA ASP A 195 -12.05 -19.28 5.73
C ASP A 195 -12.23 -20.77 5.39
N GLU A 196 -13.44 -21.29 5.60
CA GLU A 196 -13.81 -22.70 5.49
C GLU A 196 -15.02 -22.89 4.57
N ALA A 197 -15.09 -24.06 3.92
CA ALA A 197 -16.16 -24.46 3.02
C ALA A 197 -16.56 -25.93 3.24
N HIS A 198 -17.85 -26.21 3.08
CA HIS A 198 -18.41 -27.55 3.14
C HIS A 198 -18.37 -28.22 1.76
N LYS A 199 -17.33 -29.02 1.50
CA LYS A 199 -17.16 -29.77 0.25
C LYS A 199 -17.86 -31.13 0.30
N ILE A 200 -18.50 -31.51 -0.80
CA ILE A 200 -19.10 -32.82 -1.00
C ILE A 200 -18.07 -33.71 -1.68
N ASP A 201 -17.69 -34.81 -1.04
CA ASP A 201 -16.76 -35.81 -1.59
C ASP A 201 -17.44 -36.70 -2.65
N ASP A 202 -16.65 -37.52 -3.35
CA ASP A 202 -17.16 -38.45 -4.36
C ASP A 202 -18.10 -39.53 -3.78
N ALA A 203 -18.05 -39.76 -2.46
CA ALA A 203 -18.92 -40.69 -1.75
C ALA A 203 -20.23 -40.02 -1.25
N GLY A 204 -20.38 -38.70 -1.43
CA GLY A 204 -21.54 -37.93 -1.01
C GLY A 204 -21.49 -37.41 0.43
N ASN A 205 -20.38 -37.56 1.14
CA ASN A 205 -20.19 -37.01 2.48
C ASN A 205 -19.77 -35.53 2.42
N VAL A 206 -20.13 -34.78 3.45
CA VAL A 206 -19.73 -33.37 3.59
C VAL A 206 -18.49 -33.30 4.47
N VAL A 207 -17.42 -32.74 3.91
CA VAL A 207 -16.13 -32.52 4.58
C VAL A 207 -15.84 -31.02 4.61
N GLU A 208 -15.37 -30.52 5.74
CA GLU A 208 -14.97 -29.13 5.92
C GLU A 208 -13.52 -28.96 5.43
N VAL A 209 -13.31 -28.03 4.50
CA VAL A 209 -12.00 -27.76 3.88
C VAL A 209 -11.73 -26.26 3.85
N HIS A 210 -10.47 -25.85 3.82
CA HIS A 210 -10.13 -24.45 3.62
C HIS A 210 -10.52 -23.98 2.21
N VAL A 211 -11.02 -22.74 2.10
CA VAL A 211 -11.41 -22.15 0.80
C VAL A 211 -10.24 -22.14 -0.20
N SER A 212 -9.00 -22.05 0.29
CA SER A 212 -7.78 -22.11 -0.53
C SER A 212 -7.53 -23.47 -1.19
N GLU A 213 -8.16 -24.54 -0.70
CA GLU A 213 -8.00 -25.90 -1.24
C GLU A 213 -9.05 -26.25 -2.31
N LEU A 214 -10.04 -25.37 -2.51
CA LEU A 214 -11.10 -25.56 -3.48
C LEU A 214 -10.56 -25.49 -4.90
N LYS A 215 -11.06 -26.40 -5.74
CA LYS A 215 -10.73 -26.47 -7.16
C LYS A 215 -11.99 -26.25 -8.00
N HIS A 216 -11.78 -25.83 -9.23
CA HIS A 216 -12.82 -25.82 -10.26
C HIS A 216 -13.54 -27.16 -10.32
N LYS A 217 -14.88 -27.10 -10.43
CA LYS A 217 -15.80 -28.25 -10.41
C LYS A 217 -15.95 -28.99 -9.08
N ASP A 218 -15.35 -28.51 -8.00
CA ASP A 218 -15.69 -29.03 -6.67
C ASP A 218 -17.16 -28.75 -6.35
N LYS A 219 -17.80 -29.69 -5.66
CA LYS A 219 -19.19 -29.56 -5.23
C LYS A 219 -19.24 -29.11 -3.78
N LEU A 220 -20.01 -28.08 -3.50
CA LEU A 220 -20.16 -27.51 -2.17
C LEU A 220 -21.61 -27.57 -1.71
N LEU A 221 -21.82 -27.80 -0.42
CA LEU A 221 -23.11 -27.65 0.24
C LEU A 221 -23.15 -26.32 0.98
N ILE A 222 -24.10 -25.46 0.65
CA ILE A 222 -24.31 -24.20 1.37
C ILE A 222 -25.59 -24.31 2.20
N LYS A 223 -25.47 -24.20 3.52
CA LYS A 223 -26.62 -24.27 4.43
C LYS A 223 -27.33 -22.91 4.54
N PRO A 224 -28.60 -22.87 4.99
CA PRO A 224 -29.28 -21.61 5.26
C PRO A 224 -28.48 -20.76 6.27
N GLY A 225 -28.33 -19.47 6.00
CA GLY A 225 -27.56 -18.52 6.81
C GLY A 225 -26.04 -18.56 6.59
N GLU A 226 -25.50 -19.52 5.83
CA GLU A 226 -24.07 -19.57 5.52
C GLU A 226 -23.70 -18.57 4.42
N LYS A 227 -22.45 -18.09 4.49
CA LYS A 227 -21.85 -17.33 3.41
C LYS A 227 -21.39 -18.26 2.32
N ILE A 228 -21.57 -17.83 1.08
CA ILE A 228 -21.09 -18.56 -0.09
C ILE A 228 -19.56 -18.37 -0.17
N PRO A 229 -18.74 -19.43 -0.13
CA PRO A 229 -17.29 -19.30 -0.05
C PRO A 229 -16.61 -18.89 -1.36
N THR A 230 -17.23 -19.18 -2.50
CA THR A 230 -16.63 -18.89 -3.81
C THR A 230 -17.70 -18.79 -4.90
N ASP A 231 -17.32 -18.29 -6.08
CA ASP A 231 -18.26 -18.16 -7.21
C ASP A 231 -18.52 -19.54 -7.83
N GLY A 232 -19.77 -19.80 -8.18
CA GLY A 232 -20.17 -21.09 -8.73
C GLY A 232 -21.58 -21.09 -9.30
N LYS A 233 -22.06 -22.28 -9.63
CA LYS A 233 -23.37 -22.49 -10.24
C LYS A 233 -24.20 -23.48 -9.44
N ILE A 234 -25.47 -23.16 -9.21
CA ILE A 234 -26.37 -24.06 -8.48
C ILE A 234 -26.67 -25.27 -9.37
N PHE A 235 -26.36 -26.47 -8.89
CA PHE A 235 -26.75 -27.70 -9.57
C PHE A 235 -27.92 -28.42 -8.89
N GLU A 236 -28.21 -28.09 -7.62
CA GLU A 236 -29.34 -28.67 -6.88
C GLU A 236 -29.86 -27.69 -5.81
N GLY A 237 -31.18 -27.53 -5.74
CA GLY A 237 -31.87 -26.73 -4.72
C GLY A 237 -32.37 -25.36 -5.21
N LYS A 238 -33.14 -24.69 -4.35
CA LYS A 238 -33.67 -23.34 -4.57
C LYS A 238 -33.56 -22.54 -3.29
N THR A 239 -33.17 -21.28 -3.41
CA THR A 239 -33.01 -20.38 -2.27
C THR A 239 -33.25 -18.93 -2.66
N SER A 240 -33.28 -18.04 -1.67
CA SER A 240 -33.04 -16.62 -1.86
C SER A 240 -31.63 -16.27 -1.38
N ILE A 241 -30.89 -15.50 -2.18
CA ILE A 241 -29.52 -15.08 -1.87
C ILE A 241 -29.52 -13.57 -1.60
N ASN A 242 -28.96 -13.18 -0.47
CA ASN A 242 -28.72 -11.78 -0.15
C ASN A 242 -27.36 -11.37 -0.72
N GLU A 243 -27.39 -10.60 -1.81
CA GLU A 243 -26.22 -10.05 -2.51
C GLU A 243 -25.96 -8.57 -2.13
N ALA A 244 -26.69 -8.02 -1.15
CA ALA A 244 -26.68 -6.58 -0.83
C ALA A 244 -25.30 -6.01 -0.52
N MET A 245 -24.42 -6.82 0.07
CA MET A 245 -23.05 -6.41 0.41
C MET A 245 -22.14 -6.25 -0.82
N ILE A 246 -22.51 -6.87 -1.95
CA ILE A 246 -21.69 -6.93 -3.16
C ILE A 246 -22.31 -6.07 -4.26
N THR A 247 -23.62 -6.21 -4.49
CA THR A 247 -24.35 -5.48 -5.54
C THR A 247 -24.95 -4.17 -5.04
N GLY A 248 -25.14 -4.03 -3.72
CA GLY A 248 -25.84 -2.89 -3.11
C GLY A 248 -27.36 -3.01 -3.13
N GLU A 249 -27.91 -4.05 -3.76
CA GLU A 249 -29.36 -4.24 -3.84
C GLU A 249 -29.90 -4.91 -2.58
N SER A 250 -30.84 -4.27 -1.88
CA SER A 250 -31.30 -4.72 -0.56
C SER A 250 -32.29 -5.90 -0.60
N LYS A 251 -32.89 -6.21 -1.75
CA LYS A 251 -33.85 -7.31 -1.88
C LYS A 251 -33.11 -8.61 -2.22
N PRO A 252 -33.28 -9.69 -1.43
CA PRO A 252 -32.74 -11.00 -1.79
C PRO A 252 -33.25 -11.47 -3.15
N VAL A 253 -32.37 -12.08 -3.93
CA VAL A 253 -32.67 -12.58 -5.28
C VAL A 253 -32.98 -14.07 -5.19
N SER A 254 -34.13 -14.50 -5.71
CA SER A 254 -34.47 -15.92 -5.80
C SER A 254 -33.63 -16.60 -6.87
N LYS A 255 -32.95 -17.69 -6.50
CA LYS A 255 -32.03 -18.45 -7.36
C LYS A 255 -32.36 -19.94 -7.28
N GLY A 256 -32.21 -20.63 -8.40
CA GLY A 256 -32.42 -22.08 -8.51
C GLY A 256 -31.38 -22.75 -9.39
N GLU A 257 -31.64 -24.01 -9.73
CA GLU A 257 -30.76 -24.82 -10.58
C GLU A 257 -30.43 -24.11 -11.89
N GLY A 258 -29.13 -24.02 -12.19
CA GLY A 258 -28.60 -23.35 -13.37
C GLY A 258 -28.29 -21.86 -13.19
N ASP A 259 -28.60 -21.26 -12.05
CA ASP A 259 -28.25 -19.87 -11.76
C ASP A 259 -26.85 -19.75 -11.12
N ASP A 260 -26.18 -18.63 -11.41
CA ASP A 260 -24.86 -18.31 -10.87
C ASP A 260 -24.96 -17.73 -9.46
N VAL A 261 -23.97 -18.03 -8.62
CA VAL A 261 -23.83 -17.50 -7.26
C VAL A 261 -22.48 -16.82 -7.08
N ILE A 262 -22.47 -15.78 -6.26
CA ILE A 262 -21.29 -14.94 -6.01
C ILE A 262 -20.74 -15.24 -4.61
N GLY A 263 -19.43 -15.44 -4.51
CA GLY A 263 -18.72 -15.59 -3.25
C GLY A 263 -18.83 -14.35 -2.36
N GLY A 264 -19.09 -14.55 -1.07
CA GLY A 264 -19.33 -13.50 -0.08
C GLY A 264 -20.80 -13.15 0.14
N SER A 265 -21.70 -13.59 -0.76
CA SER A 265 -23.16 -13.46 -0.56
C SER A 265 -23.66 -14.37 0.56
N ILE A 266 -24.81 -14.04 1.15
CA ILE A 266 -25.41 -14.82 2.24
C ILE A 266 -26.58 -15.63 1.68
N ASN A 267 -26.51 -16.94 1.86
CA ASN A 267 -27.63 -17.83 1.56
C ASN A 267 -28.73 -17.62 2.61
N ALA A 268 -29.94 -17.18 2.22
CA ALA A 268 -30.99 -16.86 3.17
C ALA A 268 -31.82 -18.10 3.53
N GLU A 269 -32.60 -18.63 2.59
CA GLU A 269 -33.60 -19.66 2.86
C GLU A 269 -33.43 -20.90 1.99
N GLY A 270 -33.11 -22.04 2.61
CA GLY A 270 -32.94 -23.32 1.92
C GLY A 270 -31.47 -23.71 1.75
N SER A 271 -31.22 -25.01 1.62
CA SER A 271 -29.88 -25.53 1.33
C SER A 271 -29.71 -25.67 -0.18
N ILE A 272 -28.60 -25.18 -0.70
CA ILE A 272 -28.24 -25.34 -2.11
C ILE A 272 -26.93 -26.10 -2.23
N LYS A 273 -26.77 -26.82 -3.35
CA LYS A 273 -25.49 -27.38 -3.75
C LYS A 273 -24.98 -26.67 -4.99
N ILE A 274 -23.73 -26.24 -4.93
CA ILE A 274 -23.10 -25.45 -5.99
C ILE A 274 -21.89 -26.19 -6.54
N GLU A 275 -21.63 -26.01 -7.82
CA GLU A 275 -20.39 -26.41 -8.49
C GLU A 275 -19.50 -25.17 -8.62
N VAL A 276 -18.25 -25.26 -8.16
CA VAL A 276 -17.29 -24.16 -8.17
C VAL A 276 -16.90 -23.79 -9.60
N GLU A 277 -17.10 -22.53 -10.00
CA GLU A 277 -16.74 -22.02 -11.33
C GLU A 277 -15.53 -21.09 -11.33
N LYS A 278 -15.16 -20.46 -10.20
CA LYS A 278 -13.98 -19.59 -10.10
C LYS A 278 -13.36 -19.77 -8.72
N THR A 279 -12.03 -19.68 -8.63
CA THR A 279 -11.32 -19.83 -7.35
C THR A 279 -10.23 -18.77 -7.21
N GLY A 280 -9.83 -18.47 -5.98
CA GLY A 280 -8.78 -17.49 -5.67
C GLY A 280 -8.97 -16.14 -6.37
N ASP A 281 -7.95 -15.72 -7.13
CA ASP A 281 -7.89 -14.44 -7.84
C ASP A 281 -8.95 -14.28 -8.96
N GLU A 282 -9.57 -15.37 -9.40
CA GLU A 282 -10.59 -15.36 -10.45
C GLU A 282 -11.98 -14.95 -9.92
N THR A 283 -12.19 -15.06 -8.61
CA THR A 283 -13.48 -14.74 -7.98
C THR A 283 -13.85 -13.26 -8.14
N PHE A 284 -15.15 -12.99 -8.24
CA PHE A 284 -15.69 -11.65 -8.42
C PHE A 284 -15.22 -10.68 -7.33
N LEU A 285 -15.23 -11.12 -6.06
CA LEU A 285 -14.74 -10.30 -4.96
C LEU A 285 -13.24 -10.01 -5.06
N SER A 286 -12.42 -11.00 -5.44
CA SER A 286 -10.98 -10.79 -5.64
C SER A 286 -10.68 -9.84 -6.78
N GLN A 287 -11.46 -9.88 -7.86
CA GLN A 287 -11.38 -8.90 -8.95
C GLN A 287 -11.76 -7.50 -8.48
N ILE A 288 -12.81 -7.34 -7.65
CA ILE A 288 -13.14 -6.05 -7.04
C ILE A 288 -12.01 -5.57 -6.15
N VAL A 289 -11.47 -6.41 -5.27
CA VAL A 289 -10.35 -6.07 -4.38
C VAL A 289 -9.15 -5.62 -5.20
N LYS A 290 -8.82 -6.32 -6.29
CA LYS A 290 -7.76 -5.95 -7.21
C LYS A 290 -8.00 -4.59 -7.85
N LEU A 291 -9.20 -4.33 -8.39
CA LEU A 291 -9.56 -3.05 -8.97
C LEU A 291 -9.50 -1.90 -7.94
N VAL A 292 -9.90 -2.16 -6.69
CA VAL A 292 -9.80 -1.16 -5.61
C VAL A 292 -8.34 -0.93 -5.23
N LYS A 293 -7.51 -1.97 -5.19
CA LYS A 293 -6.08 -1.86 -4.94
C LYS A 293 -5.37 -1.06 -6.03
N GLU A 294 -5.61 -1.38 -7.30
CA GLU A 294 -5.10 -0.62 -8.46
C GLU A 294 -5.53 0.86 -8.41
N ALA A 295 -6.78 1.13 -8.03
CA ALA A 295 -7.26 2.48 -7.80
C ALA A 295 -6.56 3.19 -6.63
N GLN A 296 -6.25 2.49 -5.54
CA GLN A 296 -5.53 3.04 -4.39
C GLN A 296 -4.04 3.26 -4.67
N GLU A 297 -3.44 2.51 -5.60
CA GLU A 297 -2.07 2.73 -6.05
C GLU A 297 -1.97 3.95 -6.99
N SER A 298 -3.09 4.39 -7.57
CA SER A 298 -3.12 5.57 -8.42
C SER A 298 -2.80 6.86 -7.65
N LYS A 299 -1.79 7.60 -8.14
CA LYS A 299 -1.38 8.91 -7.59
C LYS A 299 -2.30 10.02 -8.10
N SER A 300 -2.61 10.97 -7.24
CA SER A 300 -3.43 12.13 -7.62
C SER A 300 -2.61 13.25 -8.27
N LYS A 301 -3.26 14.10 -9.06
CA LYS A 301 -2.64 15.32 -9.62
C LYS A 301 -2.07 16.22 -8.51
N THR A 302 -2.80 16.35 -7.40
CA THR A 302 -2.36 17.16 -6.25
C THR A 302 -1.13 16.58 -5.57
N GLN A 303 -1.03 15.24 -5.47
CA GLN A 303 0.17 14.57 -4.95
C GLN A 303 1.39 14.80 -5.86
N ASN A 304 1.19 14.78 -7.19
CA ASN A 304 2.26 15.11 -8.14
C ASN A 304 2.73 16.57 -8.02
N LEU A 305 1.81 17.51 -7.78
CA LEU A 305 2.16 18.91 -7.53
C LEU A 305 2.98 19.05 -6.24
N ALA A 306 2.58 18.38 -5.16
CA ALA A 306 3.31 18.36 -3.90
C ALA A 306 4.73 17.78 -4.07
N ASN A 307 4.88 16.66 -4.79
CA ASN A 307 6.18 16.07 -5.09
C ASN A 307 7.08 17.03 -5.90
N ARG A 308 6.52 17.74 -6.87
CA ARG A 308 7.25 18.75 -7.66
C ARG A 308 7.68 19.93 -6.79
N ALA A 309 6.81 20.39 -5.89
CA ALA A 309 7.14 21.45 -4.95
C ALA A 309 8.22 21.00 -3.95
N ALA A 310 8.16 19.77 -3.43
CA ALA A 310 9.18 19.19 -2.57
C ALA A 310 10.55 19.09 -3.26
N PHE A 311 10.56 18.71 -4.54
CA PHE A 311 11.79 18.72 -5.35
C PHE A 311 12.41 20.12 -5.43
N TRP A 312 11.62 21.13 -5.84
CA TRP A 312 12.12 22.50 -5.94
C TRP A 312 12.59 23.05 -4.60
N LEU A 313 11.85 22.80 -3.52
CA LEU A 313 12.25 23.20 -2.17
C LEU A 313 13.56 22.55 -1.75
N THR A 314 13.79 21.29 -2.11
CA THR A 314 15.03 20.57 -1.82
C THR A 314 16.22 21.21 -2.54
N ILE A 315 16.06 21.55 -3.83
CA ILE A 315 17.11 22.26 -4.59
C ILE A 315 17.40 23.64 -3.99
N ILE A 316 16.36 24.39 -3.62
CA ILE A 316 16.50 25.70 -2.97
C ILE A 316 17.22 25.55 -1.62
N ALA A 317 16.85 24.57 -0.80
CA ALA A 317 17.44 24.31 0.51
C ALA A 317 18.93 23.97 0.41
N ILE A 318 19.31 23.07 -0.52
CA ILE A 318 20.72 22.71 -0.75
C ILE A 318 21.50 23.93 -1.23
N THR A 319 20.96 24.68 -2.19
CA THR A 319 21.62 25.87 -2.75
C THR A 319 21.79 26.95 -1.68
N ALA A 320 20.74 27.23 -0.90
CA ALA A 320 20.78 28.21 0.19
C ALA A 320 21.71 27.77 1.32
N GLY A 321 21.75 26.47 1.66
CA GLY A 321 22.66 25.91 2.65
C GLY A 321 24.13 26.01 2.22
N ALA A 322 24.42 25.69 0.96
CA ALA A 322 25.75 25.85 0.38
C ALA A 322 26.18 27.33 0.32
N LEU A 323 25.27 28.23 -0.07
CA LEU A 323 25.52 29.66 -0.09
C LEU A 323 25.74 30.22 1.32
N THR A 324 24.97 29.75 2.31
CA THR A 324 25.18 30.07 3.73
C THR A 324 26.59 29.67 4.17
N MET A 325 27.01 28.44 3.85
CA MET A 325 28.35 27.95 4.17
C MET A 325 29.43 28.85 3.56
N PHE A 326 29.29 29.15 2.27
CA PHE A 326 30.23 29.96 1.52
C PHE A 326 30.36 31.38 2.06
N VAL A 327 29.23 32.05 2.34
CA VAL A 327 29.22 33.43 2.83
C VAL A 327 29.87 33.53 4.21
N TRP A 328 29.50 32.66 5.16
CA TRP A 328 30.06 32.71 6.52
C TRP A 328 31.55 32.38 6.57
N LEU A 329 32.01 31.43 5.72
CA LEU A 329 33.42 31.07 5.65
C LEU A 329 34.27 32.12 4.94
N VAL A 330 33.86 32.58 3.76
CA VAL A 330 34.72 33.38 2.87
C VAL A 330 34.58 34.87 3.14
N PHE A 331 33.36 35.38 3.37
CA PHE A 331 33.14 36.82 3.52
C PHE A 331 33.25 37.29 4.97
N THR A 332 32.76 36.49 5.93
CA THR A 332 32.77 36.87 7.34
C THR A 332 33.98 36.31 8.10
N GLY A 333 34.68 35.31 7.56
CA GLY A 333 35.83 34.68 8.20
C GLY A 333 35.49 33.94 9.51
N GLN A 334 34.24 33.49 9.66
CA GLN A 334 33.80 32.76 10.86
C GLN A 334 34.40 31.33 10.91
N SER A 335 34.37 30.72 12.10
CA SER A 335 34.84 29.35 12.28
C SER A 335 34.02 28.37 11.43
N PHE A 336 34.66 27.27 11.00
CA PHE A 336 33.99 26.21 10.24
C PHE A 336 32.81 25.62 11.02
N ASN A 337 32.95 25.47 12.34
CA ASN A 337 31.86 25.07 13.24
C ASN A 337 30.62 25.96 13.09
N PHE A 338 30.82 27.27 13.13
CA PHE A 338 29.73 28.23 13.03
C PHE A 338 29.04 28.16 11.67
N ALA A 339 29.82 28.16 10.58
CA ALA A 339 29.27 28.07 9.24
C ALA A 339 28.50 26.76 9.01
N LEU A 340 29.06 25.63 9.49
CA LEU A 340 28.42 24.31 9.41
C LEU A 340 27.10 24.28 10.18
N SER A 341 27.10 24.77 11.42
CA SER A 341 25.89 24.87 12.25
C SER A 341 24.79 25.68 11.55
N ARG A 342 25.15 26.82 10.93
CA ARG A 342 24.18 27.64 10.17
C ARG A 342 23.68 26.94 8.91
N THR A 343 24.55 26.26 8.17
CA THR A 343 24.14 25.47 6.99
C THR A 343 23.17 24.35 7.37
N VAL A 344 23.48 23.57 8.41
CA VAL A 344 22.59 22.52 8.91
C VAL A 344 21.27 23.13 9.38
N THR A 345 21.31 24.26 10.10
CA THR A 345 20.10 24.98 10.54
C THR A 345 19.20 25.37 9.35
N VAL A 346 19.78 25.93 8.28
CA VAL A 346 19.04 26.32 7.08
C VAL A 346 18.42 25.10 6.39
N MET A 347 19.19 24.01 6.25
CA MET A 347 18.70 22.77 5.64
C MET A 347 17.56 22.14 6.42
N VAL A 348 17.64 22.12 7.76
CA VAL A 348 16.61 21.56 8.65
C VAL A 348 15.34 22.42 8.62
N ILE A 349 15.46 23.75 8.72
CA ILE A 349 14.30 24.66 8.68
C ILE A 349 13.58 24.60 7.33
N ALA A 350 14.32 24.42 6.23
CA ALA A 350 13.76 24.34 4.89
C ALA A 350 13.07 23.00 4.59
N CYS A 351 13.16 22.01 5.49
CA CYS A 351 12.67 20.66 5.24
C CYS A 351 11.11 20.63 5.21
N PRO A 352 10.48 20.24 4.08
CA PRO A 352 9.05 20.43 3.87
C PRO A 352 8.19 19.26 4.41
N HIS A 353 8.33 18.92 5.69
CA HIS A 353 7.62 17.80 6.33
C HIS A 353 6.11 17.79 6.10
N ALA A 354 5.47 18.94 6.32
CA ALA A 354 4.02 19.05 6.21
C ALA A 354 3.52 18.90 4.77
N LEU A 355 4.35 19.23 3.76
CA LEU A 355 3.95 19.23 2.35
C LEU A 355 3.74 17.81 1.82
N GLY A 356 4.58 16.86 2.22
CA GLY A 356 4.47 15.45 1.83
C GLY A 356 3.22 14.76 2.39
N LEU A 357 2.70 15.29 3.50
CA LEU A 357 1.63 14.67 4.29
C LEU A 357 0.26 15.27 4.13
N ALA A 358 0.20 16.58 3.90
CA ALA A 358 -1.06 17.30 3.85
C ALA A 358 -2.00 16.66 2.81
N VAL A 359 -1.47 16.30 1.64
CA VAL A 359 -2.26 15.73 0.55
C VAL A 359 -2.74 14.31 0.86
N PRO A 360 -1.88 13.32 1.21
CA PRO A 360 -2.33 11.99 1.59
C PRO A 360 -3.32 12.01 2.76
N LEU A 361 -3.08 12.83 3.78
CA LEU A 361 -3.97 12.93 4.94
C LEU A 361 -5.35 13.45 4.56
N VAL A 362 -5.42 14.57 3.82
CA VAL A 362 -6.70 15.13 3.36
C VAL A 362 -7.44 14.11 2.49
N ILE A 363 -6.75 13.39 1.61
CA ILE A 363 -7.36 12.34 0.79
C ILE A 363 -7.91 11.21 1.66
N ALA A 364 -7.13 10.75 2.62
CA ALA A 364 -7.53 9.63 3.47
C ALA A 364 -8.74 10.01 4.35
N VAL A 365 -8.72 11.19 4.98
CA VAL A 365 -9.85 11.73 5.75
C VAL A 365 -11.08 11.96 4.87
N SER A 366 -10.92 12.56 3.68
CA SER A 366 -12.03 12.81 2.76
C SER A 366 -12.66 11.52 2.26
N THR A 367 -11.85 10.48 2.05
CA THR A 367 -12.33 9.14 1.66
C THR A 367 -13.10 8.48 2.79
N ALA A 368 -12.58 8.52 4.02
CA ALA A 368 -13.28 7.99 5.19
C ALA A 368 -14.60 8.72 5.47
N LEU A 369 -14.62 10.05 5.34
CA LEU A 369 -15.83 10.85 5.49
C LEU A 369 -16.86 10.54 4.40
N SER A 370 -16.40 10.42 3.14
CA SER A 370 -17.25 10.04 2.01
C SER A 370 -17.90 8.67 2.22
N ALA A 371 -17.11 7.68 2.62
CA ALA A 371 -17.60 6.32 2.88
C ALA A 371 -18.67 6.31 3.99
N LYS A 372 -18.46 7.06 5.09
CA LYS A 372 -19.46 7.19 6.17
C LYS A 372 -20.80 7.79 5.71
N ASN A 373 -20.80 8.54 4.61
CA ASN A 373 -21.99 9.17 4.03
C ASN A 373 -22.50 8.42 2.78
N GLY A 374 -22.04 7.18 2.55
CA GLY A 374 -22.50 6.37 1.41
C GLY A 374 -21.88 6.73 0.06
N LEU A 375 -20.83 7.56 0.02
CA LEU A 375 -20.09 7.88 -1.21
C LEU A 375 -18.81 7.03 -1.32
N LEU A 376 -18.81 6.09 -2.26
CA LEU A 376 -17.66 5.22 -2.54
C LEU A 376 -16.77 5.80 -3.64
N ILE A 377 -15.54 6.20 -3.28
CA ILE A 377 -14.59 6.80 -4.20
C ILE A 377 -13.74 5.71 -4.85
N ARG A 378 -13.99 5.43 -6.14
CA ARG A 378 -13.20 4.48 -6.94
C ARG A 378 -11.99 5.10 -7.64
N ASN A 379 -11.98 6.41 -7.89
CA ASN A 379 -10.89 7.07 -8.59
C ASN A 379 -10.60 8.43 -7.94
N ARG A 380 -9.38 8.58 -7.38
CA ARG A 380 -8.97 9.79 -6.67
C ARG A 380 -8.89 11.01 -7.59
N ASN A 381 -8.41 10.83 -8.81
CA ASN A 381 -8.34 11.92 -9.80
C ASN A 381 -9.73 12.38 -10.23
N ALA A 382 -10.70 11.46 -10.33
CA ALA A 382 -12.10 11.80 -10.60
C ALA A 382 -12.73 12.54 -9.42
N PHE A 383 -12.46 12.11 -8.18
CA PHE A 383 -12.93 12.79 -6.97
C PHE A 383 -12.37 14.21 -6.83
N GLU A 384 -11.06 14.40 -7.08
CA GLU A 384 -10.47 15.74 -7.10
C GLU A 384 -11.06 16.62 -8.21
N GLN A 385 -11.42 16.04 -9.36
CA GLN A 385 -12.08 16.77 -10.45
C GLN A 385 -13.57 17.01 -10.21
N ALA A 386 -14.22 16.23 -9.33
CA ALA A 386 -15.64 16.36 -9.06
C ALA A 386 -16.03 17.76 -8.55
N ARG A 387 -15.11 18.45 -7.84
CA ARG A 387 -15.30 19.85 -7.42
C ARG A 387 -15.46 20.83 -8.58
N ASN A 388 -14.98 20.47 -9.77
CA ASN A 388 -15.01 21.31 -10.97
C ASN A 388 -16.16 20.93 -11.91
N ILE A 389 -17.00 19.96 -11.53
CA ILE A 389 -18.18 19.59 -12.31
C ILE A 389 -19.16 20.77 -12.27
N GLN A 390 -19.59 21.21 -13.45
CA GLN A 390 -20.54 22.33 -13.62
C GLN A 390 -21.94 21.85 -13.98
N ALA A 391 -22.06 20.63 -14.51
CA ALA A 391 -23.32 20.04 -14.91
C ALA A 391 -23.32 18.55 -14.52
N ILE A 392 -24.44 18.10 -13.96
CA ILE A 392 -24.69 16.69 -13.67
C ILE A 392 -25.81 16.24 -14.60
N ILE A 393 -25.51 15.27 -15.46
CA ILE A 393 -26.50 14.65 -16.34
C ILE A 393 -26.87 13.33 -15.69
N PHE A 394 -28.12 13.21 -15.29
CA PHE A 394 -28.64 11.97 -14.71
C PHE A 394 -29.19 11.10 -15.82
N ASP A 395 -28.86 9.80 -15.77
CA ASP A 395 -29.67 8.82 -16.47
C ASP A 395 -31.05 8.75 -15.78
N LYS A 396 -32.10 8.44 -16.53
CA LYS A 396 -33.44 8.38 -15.94
C LYS A 396 -33.61 7.08 -15.17
N THR A 397 -33.43 5.96 -15.86
CA THR A 397 -33.80 4.63 -15.37
C THR A 397 -32.75 4.14 -14.38
N GLY A 398 -33.16 3.75 -13.16
CA GLY A 398 -32.25 3.21 -12.14
C GLY A 398 -31.37 4.25 -11.43
N THR A 399 -31.39 5.52 -11.87
CA THR A 399 -30.75 6.64 -11.15
C THR A 399 -31.79 7.58 -10.54
N LEU A 400 -32.73 8.08 -11.35
CA LEU A 400 -33.84 8.90 -10.85
C LEU A 400 -35.07 8.07 -10.47
N THR A 401 -35.27 6.94 -11.14
CA THR A 401 -36.39 6.03 -10.87
C THR A 401 -36.01 4.93 -9.89
N LYS A 402 -37.01 4.38 -9.19
CA LYS A 402 -36.82 3.23 -8.29
C LYS A 402 -36.41 1.93 -8.98
N GLY A 403 -36.38 1.90 -10.32
CA GLY A 403 -36.08 0.69 -11.10
C GLY A 403 -37.20 -0.37 -11.10
N GLU A 404 -38.34 -0.09 -10.46
CA GLU A 404 -39.47 -1.01 -10.36
C GLU A 404 -40.57 -0.62 -11.37
N PHE A 405 -41.07 -1.61 -12.11
CA PHE A 405 -42.26 -1.44 -12.93
C PHE A 405 -43.50 -1.57 -12.07
N GLY A 406 -44.42 -0.62 -12.20
CA GLY A 406 -45.72 -0.63 -11.54
C GLY A 406 -46.76 0.03 -12.43
N VAL A 407 -48.00 -0.43 -12.33
CA VAL A 407 -49.11 0.24 -13.02
C VAL A 407 -49.45 1.50 -12.24
N THR A 408 -49.33 2.66 -12.91
CA THR A 408 -49.62 3.97 -12.30
C THR A 408 -51.06 4.41 -12.53
N GLU A 409 -51.64 4.02 -13.65
CA GLU A 409 -52.98 4.44 -14.07
C GLU A 409 -53.60 3.36 -14.97
N THR A 410 -54.90 3.19 -14.83
CA THR A 410 -55.72 2.36 -15.69
C THR A 410 -56.84 3.25 -16.26
N ILE A 411 -57.03 3.19 -17.57
CA ILE A 411 -58.04 3.99 -18.26
C ILE A 411 -58.96 3.03 -19.00
N SER A 412 -60.21 2.96 -18.56
CA SER A 412 -61.24 2.18 -19.25
C SER A 412 -61.96 3.02 -20.29
N PHE A 413 -62.04 2.54 -21.53
CA PHE A 413 -62.80 3.19 -22.60
C PHE A 413 -64.28 2.75 -22.64
N ASN A 414 -64.68 1.79 -21.79
CA ASN A 414 -66.05 1.30 -21.69
C ASN A 414 -66.44 1.11 -20.21
N ASN A 415 -67.62 1.60 -19.80
CA ASN A 415 -68.07 1.59 -18.39
C ASN A 415 -68.38 0.18 -17.86
N GLU A 416 -68.30 -0.85 -18.70
CA GLU A 416 -68.58 -2.24 -18.33
C GLU A 416 -67.40 -2.93 -17.62
N TYR A 417 -66.17 -2.43 -17.77
CA TYR A 417 -64.98 -3.05 -17.17
C TYR A 417 -64.44 -2.24 -16.00
N ASP A 418 -64.35 -2.89 -14.85
CA ASP A 418 -63.79 -2.31 -13.62
C ASP A 418 -62.25 -2.43 -13.60
N GLU A 419 -61.59 -1.62 -12.77
CA GLU A 419 -60.13 -1.52 -12.68
C GLU A 419 -59.45 -2.88 -12.47
N LYS A 420 -60.08 -3.73 -11.66
CA LYS A 420 -59.60 -5.08 -11.32
C LYS A 420 -59.78 -6.09 -12.45
N GLU A 421 -60.70 -5.87 -13.37
CA GLU A 421 -60.85 -6.72 -14.56
C GLU A 421 -59.86 -6.35 -15.65
N ILE A 422 -59.45 -5.08 -15.72
CA ILE A 422 -58.44 -4.58 -16.66
C ILE A 422 -57.02 -5.01 -16.24
N LEU A 423 -56.76 -5.10 -14.93
CA LEU A 423 -55.47 -5.49 -14.35
C LEU A 423 -55.28 -7.00 -14.18
N LYS A 424 -56.32 -7.79 -14.46
CA LYS A 424 -56.30 -9.26 -14.43
C LYS A 424 -55.60 -9.81 -15.68
#